data_AF-A0A6A2ZAG0-F1
#
_entry.id   AF-A0A6A2ZAG0-F1
#
_cell.length_a   1.000
_cell.length_b   1.000
_cell.length_c   1.000
_cell.angle_alpha   90.00
_cell.angle_beta   90.00
_cell.angle_gamma   90.00
#
_symmetry.space_group_name_H-M   'P 1'
#
loop_
_entity.id
_entity.type
_entity.pdbx_description
1 polymer ?
#
loop_
_entity_poly.entity_id
_entity_poly.type
_entity_poly.pdbx_seq_one_letter_code
_entity_poly.pdbx_strand_id
1 'polypeptide(L)'
;MKCLLLMNAINIGFKTLICVISYPQNNDERRLRKVVSDVYREIGKYIDTALQSSSSTSTVLEEDEVVVKQAECECCGLKEDFPADYIARVKGRHCGRWVCGLCSEAVKERLNGAPPAAMEDAVTSHMEFCQNFNSTTRLNPKLSLSGAMRDIAKRSHDSRRSTNSLVASKIGRSTSCVPKIDLNKHSLV
;
A
#
# COMPACT_ATOMS: atom_id res chain seq x y z
N MET A 1 3.92 40.06 -39.52
CA MET A 1 2.87 40.00 -38.48
C MET A 1 2.38 38.57 -38.23
N LYS A 2 3.25 37.65 -37.75
CA LYS A 2 2.85 36.29 -37.34
C LYS A 2 3.49 35.84 -36.00
N CYS A 3 4.08 36.75 -35.24
CA CYS A 3 4.62 36.43 -33.90
C CYS A 3 3.77 36.94 -32.74
N LEU A 4 2.72 37.73 -32.99
CA LEU A 4 1.91 38.31 -31.90
C LEU A 4 0.66 37.50 -31.52
N LEU A 5 0.32 36.43 -32.26
CA LEU A 5 -0.82 35.56 -31.93
C LEU A 5 -0.44 34.27 -31.20
N LEU A 6 0.85 33.92 -31.13
CA LEU A 6 1.32 32.76 -30.34
C LEU A 6 1.61 33.11 -28.88
N MET A 7 1.76 34.39 -28.54
CA MET A 7 2.00 34.81 -27.14
C MET A 7 0.70 34.96 -26.33
N ASN A 8 -0.46 35.03 -26.98
CA ASN A 8 -1.76 35.14 -26.31
C ASN A 8 -2.45 33.80 -26.01
N ALA A 9 -1.96 32.68 -26.56
CA ALA A 9 -2.47 31.34 -26.24
C ALA A 9 -1.77 30.66 -25.06
N ILE A 10 -0.57 31.14 -24.67
CA ILE A 10 0.18 30.60 -23.52
C ILE A 10 -0.29 31.24 -22.20
N ASN A 11 -0.83 32.47 -22.27
CA ASN A 11 -1.17 33.24 -21.07
C ASN A 11 -2.56 32.90 -20.46
N ILE A 12 -3.40 32.13 -21.16
CA ILE A 12 -4.66 31.61 -20.61
C ILE A 12 -4.43 30.29 -19.85
N GLY A 13 -3.40 29.51 -20.22
CA GLY A 13 -3.06 28.26 -19.52
C GLY A 13 -2.30 28.46 -18.21
N PHE A 14 -1.52 29.53 -18.08
CA PHE A 14 -0.71 29.77 -16.88
C PHE A 14 -1.52 30.26 -15.69
N LYS A 15 -2.64 30.96 -15.89
CA LYS A 15 -3.49 31.39 -14.77
C LYS A 15 -4.22 30.21 -14.12
N THR A 16 -4.56 29.19 -14.90
CA THR A 16 -5.13 27.93 -14.39
C THR A 16 -4.06 27.01 -13.81
N LEU A 17 -2.83 27.01 -14.35
CA LEU A 17 -1.72 26.21 -13.81
C LEU A 17 -1.10 26.81 -12.54
N ILE A 18 -1.02 28.14 -12.41
CA ILE A 18 -0.60 28.81 -11.17
C ILE A 18 -1.66 28.64 -10.06
N CYS A 19 -2.92 28.37 -10.41
CA CYS A 19 -3.96 28.00 -9.43
C CYS A 19 -3.73 26.59 -8.83
N VAL A 20 -3.05 25.69 -9.55
CA VAL A 20 -2.72 24.34 -9.04
C VAL A 20 -1.41 24.33 -8.24
N ILE A 21 -0.55 25.35 -8.43
CA ILE A 21 0.73 25.52 -7.70
C ILE A 21 0.73 26.78 -6.81
N SER A 22 -0.46 27.23 -6.40
CA SER A 22 -0.63 28.07 -5.23
C SER A 22 -1.52 27.29 -4.27
N TYR A 23 -0.90 26.39 -3.49
CA TYR A 23 -1.53 25.88 -2.29
C TYR A 23 -2.02 27.11 -1.50
N PRO A 24 -3.34 27.32 -1.32
CA PRO A 24 -3.76 28.27 -0.32
C PRO A 24 -3.17 27.72 0.98
N GLN A 25 -2.39 28.52 1.71
CA GLN A 25 -1.99 28.14 3.06
C GLN A 25 -3.28 27.96 3.86
N ASN A 26 -3.77 26.73 3.87
CA ASN A 26 -5.06 26.40 4.40
C ASN A 26 -5.00 26.71 5.89
N ASN A 27 -6.00 27.43 6.38
CA ASN A 27 -6.12 27.76 7.79
C ASN A 27 -6.06 26.49 8.66
N ASP A 28 -6.48 25.35 8.09
CA ASP A 28 -6.40 24.02 8.68
C ASP A 28 -4.96 23.54 8.89
N GLU A 29 -4.00 23.83 8.00
CA GLU A 29 -2.59 23.48 8.24
C GLU A 29 -1.97 24.30 9.38
N ARG A 30 -2.33 25.59 9.47
CA ARG A 30 -1.88 26.43 10.60
C ARG A 30 -2.49 25.97 11.91
N ARG A 31 -3.76 25.55 11.88
CA ARG A 31 -4.43 24.92 13.02
C ARG A 31 -3.76 23.62 13.42
N LEU A 32 -3.44 22.74 12.46
CA LEU A 32 -2.72 21.49 12.71
C LEU A 32 -1.33 21.76 13.31
N ARG A 33 -0.54 22.67 12.72
CA ARG A 33 0.77 23.06 13.27
C ARG A 33 0.66 23.60 14.70
N LYS A 34 -0.38 24.39 14.99
CA LYS A 34 -0.65 24.92 16.33
C LYS A 34 -1.03 23.82 17.32
N VAL A 35 -1.95 22.93 16.95
CA VAL A 35 -2.36 21.79 17.79
C VAL A 35 -1.17 20.88 18.08
N VAL A 36 -0.34 20.58 17.08
CA VAL A 36 0.89 19.79 17.28
C VAL A 36 1.82 20.49 18.27
N SER A 37 2.07 21.79 18.09
CA SER A 37 2.90 22.57 19.02
C SER A 37 2.34 22.60 20.45
N ASP A 38 1.02 22.72 20.59
CA ASP A 38 0.35 22.75 21.90
C ASP A 38 0.44 21.39 22.61
N VAL A 39 0.26 20.28 21.88
CA VAL A 39 0.43 18.92 22.41
C VAL A 39 1.88 18.67 22.82
N TYR A 40 2.85 19.03 21.98
CA TYR A 40 4.28 18.89 22.31
C TYR A 40 4.66 19.67 23.56
N ARG A 41 4.16 20.90 23.71
CA ARG A 41 4.42 21.72 24.89
C ARG A 41 3.80 21.13 26.15
N GLU A 42 2.61 20.55 26.04
CA GLU A 42 1.94 19.90 27.18
C GLU A 42 2.67 18.63 27.60
N ILE A 43 3.11 17.81 26.65
CA ILE A 43 3.98 16.64 26.90
C ILE A 43 5.27 17.06 27.61
N GLY A 44 5.90 18.16 27.17
CA GLY A 44 7.11 18.71 27.81
C GLY A 44 6.89 19.03 29.29
N LYS A 45 5.76 19.63 29.67
CA LYS A 45 5.45 19.92 31.08
C LYS A 45 5.32 18.67 31.94
N TYR A 46 4.73 17.60 31.42
CA TYR A 46 4.65 16.33 32.16
C TYR A 46 6.03 15.71 32.39
N ILE A 47 6.92 15.83 31.40
CA ILE A 47 8.30 15.35 31.51
C ILE A 47 9.09 16.20 32.52
N ASP A 48 8.98 17.52 32.46
CA ASP A 48 9.65 18.44 33.39
C ASP A 48 9.17 18.25 34.85
N THR A 49 7.88 17.97 35.04
CA THR A 49 7.29 17.68 36.36
C THR A 49 7.78 16.33 36.91
N ALA A 50 7.94 15.32 36.04
CA ALA A 50 8.52 14.03 36.42
C ALA A 50 10.01 14.17 36.81
N LEU A 51 10.76 15.07 36.17
CA LEU A 51 12.18 15.34 36.46
C LEU A 51 12.40 16.18 37.73
N GLN A 52 11.46 17.03 38.12
CA GLN A 52 11.54 17.77 39.40
C GLN A 52 11.20 16.88 40.61
N SER A 53 10.56 15.74 40.40
CA SER A 53 10.20 14.78 41.45
C SER A 53 11.36 13.84 41.84
N SER A 54 12.50 13.87 41.13
CA SER A 54 13.63 12.93 41.31
C SER A 54 14.89 13.52 41.97
N SER A 55 14.85 14.74 42.53
CA SER A 55 16.02 15.36 43.21
C SER A 55 16.39 14.76 44.58
N SER A 56 15.89 13.58 44.95
CA SER A 56 16.28 12.90 46.20
C SER A 56 16.42 11.38 46.03
N THR A 57 17.25 10.92 45.10
CA THR A 57 17.91 9.62 45.22
C THR A 57 19.28 9.65 44.57
N SER A 58 20.30 9.75 45.42
CA SER A 58 21.66 9.32 45.11
C SER A 58 21.68 7.79 44.97
N THR A 59 22.69 7.31 44.24
CA THR A 59 23.18 5.94 44.05
C THR A 59 22.68 5.12 42.84
N VAL A 60 23.64 4.97 41.92
CA VAL A 60 23.89 3.94 40.92
C VAL A 60 23.27 4.15 39.53
N LEU A 61 24.02 4.89 38.72
CA LEU A 61 24.02 4.77 37.27
C LEU A 61 24.63 3.40 36.91
N GLU A 62 23.80 2.37 36.82
CA GLU A 62 24.03 1.34 35.79
C GLU A 62 23.36 1.92 34.54
N GLU A 63 24.16 2.52 33.66
CA GLU A 63 23.74 2.76 32.30
C GLU A 63 23.53 1.38 31.67
N ASP A 64 22.31 0.84 31.76
CA ASP A 64 21.89 -0.29 30.94
C ASP A 64 21.91 0.22 29.49
N GLU A 65 23.09 0.11 28.86
CA GLU A 65 23.27 0.34 27.44
C GLU A 65 22.28 -0.57 26.71
N VAL A 66 21.19 0.03 26.20
CA VAL A 66 20.17 -0.72 25.46
C VAL A 66 20.85 -1.26 24.22
N VAL A 67 21.25 -2.54 24.27
CA VAL A 67 21.95 -3.21 23.18
C VAL A 67 21.00 -3.32 21.99
N VAL A 68 21.17 -2.42 21.03
CA VAL A 68 20.48 -2.44 19.75
C VAL A 68 21.21 -3.39 18.82
N LYS A 69 20.46 -4.26 18.13
CA LYS A 69 20.98 -5.18 17.13
C LYS A 69 20.21 -5.02 15.82
N GLN A 70 20.93 -5.06 14.72
CA GLN A 70 20.32 -5.18 13.40
C GLN A 70 19.73 -6.58 13.23
N ALA A 71 18.47 -6.65 12.81
CA ALA A 71 17.78 -7.91 12.54
C ALA A 71 17.18 -7.89 11.14
N GLU A 72 17.35 -8.99 10.40
CA GLU A 72 16.81 -9.19 9.05
C GLU A 72 15.63 -10.15 9.11
N CYS A 73 14.43 -9.69 8.72
CA CYS A 73 13.22 -10.51 8.71
C CYS A 73 13.40 -11.74 7.79
N GLU A 74 13.21 -12.93 8.36
CA GLU A 74 13.41 -14.19 7.65
C GLU A 74 12.35 -14.47 6.58
N CYS A 75 11.22 -13.75 6.59
CA CYS A 75 10.20 -13.82 5.54
C CYS A 75 10.55 -12.94 4.34
N CYS A 76 10.76 -11.64 4.57
CA CYS A 76 10.78 -10.63 3.50
C CYS A 76 12.13 -9.93 3.28
N GLY A 77 13.13 -10.18 4.14
CA GLY A 77 14.47 -9.59 4.04
C GLY A 77 14.56 -8.13 4.50
N LEU A 78 13.53 -7.60 5.17
CA LEU A 78 13.57 -6.25 5.74
C LEU A 78 14.58 -6.20 6.90
N LYS A 79 15.52 -5.25 6.84
CA LYS A 79 16.56 -5.01 7.86
C LYS A 79 16.23 -3.78 8.68
N GLU A 80 16.18 -3.95 9.99
CA GLU A 80 15.82 -2.90 10.94
C GLU A 80 16.59 -3.12 12.25
N ASP A 81 16.82 -2.03 12.97
CA ASP A 81 17.55 -2.04 14.25
C ASP A 81 16.56 -2.09 15.41
N PHE A 82 16.73 -3.07 16.30
CA PHE A 82 15.83 -3.28 17.43
C PHE A 82 16.59 -3.62 18.72
N PRO A 83 16.02 -3.29 19.89
CA PRO A 83 16.51 -3.80 21.17
C PRO A 83 16.60 -5.33 21.18
N ALA A 84 17.69 -5.87 21.74
CA ALA A 84 17.95 -7.31 21.74
C ALA A 84 16.85 -8.14 22.46
N ASP A 85 16.25 -7.59 23.50
CA ASP A 85 15.13 -8.18 24.24
C ASP A 85 13.86 -8.28 23.37
N TYR A 86 13.58 -7.26 22.55
CA TYR A 86 12.47 -7.29 21.60
C TYR A 86 12.68 -8.37 20.55
N ILE A 87 13.90 -8.51 20.02
CA ILE A 87 14.25 -9.57 19.07
C ILE A 87 13.98 -10.95 19.66
N ALA A 88 14.43 -11.19 20.91
CA ALA A 88 14.21 -12.46 21.59
C ALA A 88 12.72 -12.77 21.81
N ARG A 89 11.93 -11.77 22.23
CA ARG A 89 10.47 -11.93 22.43
C ARG A 89 9.74 -12.28 21.13
N VAL A 90 10.11 -11.64 20.02
CA VAL A 90 9.49 -11.93 18.72
C VAL A 90 9.87 -13.33 18.26
N LYS A 91 11.14 -13.73 18.37
CA LYS A 91 11.59 -15.09 18.03
C LYS A 91 10.85 -16.17 18.84
N GLY A 92 10.62 -15.94 20.13
CA GLY A 92 9.86 -16.86 20.99
C GLY A 92 8.41 -17.06 20.55
N ARG A 93 7.82 -16.10 19.83
CA ARG A 93 6.43 -16.18 19.31
C ARG A 93 6.32 -16.82 17.92
N HIS A 94 7.43 -16.95 17.19
CA HIS A 94 7.44 -17.37 15.79
C HIS A 94 8.43 -18.53 15.54
N CYS A 95 8.41 -19.53 16.42
CA CYS A 95 9.24 -20.74 16.29
C CYS A 95 10.74 -20.45 16.13
N GLY A 96 11.27 -19.48 16.89
CA GLY A 96 12.68 -19.10 16.88
C GLY A 96 13.08 -18.15 15.75
N ARG A 97 12.16 -17.81 14.83
CA ARG A 97 12.44 -16.99 13.65
C ARG A 97 12.16 -15.51 13.93
N TRP A 98 13.01 -14.64 13.41
CA TRP A 98 12.78 -13.20 13.47
C TRP A 98 11.89 -12.74 12.32
N VAL A 99 10.82 -12.02 12.66
CA VAL A 99 9.77 -11.59 11.73
C VAL A 99 9.46 -10.12 11.98
N CYS A 100 9.44 -9.29 10.94
CA CYS A 100 9.09 -7.87 11.08
C CYS A 100 7.59 -7.70 11.42
N GLY A 101 7.21 -6.51 11.91
CA GLY A 101 5.84 -6.25 12.38
C GLY A 101 4.75 -6.56 11.35
N LEU A 102 4.98 -6.24 10.07
CA LEU A 102 4.01 -6.53 9.00
C LEU A 102 3.85 -8.03 8.73
N CYS A 103 4.96 -8.77 8.71
CA CYS A 103 4.93 -10.22 8.52
C CYS A 103 4.35 -10.94 9.74
N SER A 104 4.54 -10.40 10.96
CA SER A 104 3.92 -10.93 12.17
C SER A 104 2.39 -10.88 12.10
N GLU A 105 1.81 -9.75 11.69
CA GLU A 105 0.35 -9.65 11.49
C GLU A 105 -0.14 -10.58 10.36
N ALA A 106 0.62 -10.74 9.28
CA ALA A 106 0.27 -11.64 8.19
C ALA A 106 0.36 -13.14 8.57
N VAL A 107 1.26 -13.51 9.48
CA VAL A 107 1.32 -14.86 10.06
C VAL A 107 0.15 -15.08 11.01
N LYS A 108 -0.19 -14.09 11.83
CA LYS A 108 -1.36 -14.14 12.71
C LYS A 108 -2.67 -14.30 11.95
N GLU A 109 -2.81 -13.67 10.79
CA GLU A 109 -3.96 -13.85 9.90
C GLU A 109 -4.05 -15.30 9.37
N ARG A 110 -2.92 -15.92 8.99
CA ARG A 110 -2.87 -17.34 8.56
C ARG A 110 -3.27 -18.31 9.66
N LEU A 111 -3.10 -17.93 10.93
CA LEU A 111 -3.51 -18.72 12.08
C LEU A 111 -4.99 -18.59 12.42
N ASN A 112 -5.70 -17.63 11.82
CA ASN A 112 -7.10 -17.43 12.12
C ASN A 112 -7.93 -18.66 11.68
N GLY A 113 -8.43 -19.42 12.66
CA GLY A 113 -9.14 -20.68 12.43
C GLY A 113 -8.27 -21.95 12.47
N ALA A 114 -6.95 -21.83 12.72
CA ALA A 114 -6.04 -22.95 12.86
C ALA A 114 -5.68 -23.23 14.34
N PRO A 115 -5.32 -24.47 14.71
CA PRO A 115 -4.82 -24.77 16.05
C PRO A 115 -3.52 -23.98 16.36
N PRO A 116 -3.22 -23.67 17.65
CA PRO A 116 -1.97 -23.00 18.04
C PRO A 116 -0.69 -23.72 17.61
N ALA A 117 -0.76 -25.04 17.40
CA ALA A 117 0.35 -25.85 16.89
C ALA A 117 0.71 -25.54 15.42
N ALA A 118 -0.13 -24.78 14.69
CA ALA A 118 0.10 -24.41 13.30
C ALA A 118 1.02 -23.20 13.11
N MET A 119 1.67 -22.68 14.16
CA MET A 119 2.56 -21.51 14.07
C MET A 119 3.71 -21.73 13.07
N GLU A 120 4.37 -22.88 13.15
CA GLU A 120 5.47 -23.23 12.24
C GLU A 120 4.99 -23.29 10.78
N ASP A 121 3.84 -23.92 10.54
CA ASP A 121 3.23 -24.01 9.20
C ASP A 121 2.83 -22.62 8.68
N ALA A 122 2.26 -21.77 9.54
CA ALA A 122 1.85 -20.42 9.18
C ALA A 122 3.06 -19.54 8.82
N VAL A 123 4.14 -19.61 9.61
CA VAL A 123 5.40 -18.92 9.32
C VAL A 123 6.01 -19.43 8.01
N THR A 124 6.05 -20.76 7.81
CA THR A 124 6.63 -21.39 6.62
C THR A 124 5.84 -21.03 5.35
N SER A 125 4.52 -21.12 5.40
CA SER A 125 3.63 -20.67 4.31
C SER A 125 3.81 -19.18 3.99
N HIS A 126 4.00 -18.34 5.02
CA HIS A 126 4.27 -16.92 4.79
C HIS A 126 5.65 -16.67 4.17
N MET A 127 6.68 -17.42 4.59
CA MET A 127 8.01 -17.36 3.98
C MET A 127 7.97 -17.72 2.49
N GLU A 128 7.29 -18.80 2.11
CA GLU A 128 7.11 -19.19 0.71
C GLU A 128 6.41 -18.08 -0.11
N PHE A 129 5.34 -17.51 0.46
CA PHE A 129 4.65 -16.38 -0.15
C PHE A 129 5.59 -15.18 -0.37
N CYS A 130 6.37 -14.81 0.65
CA CYS A 130 7.32 -13.71 0.55
C CYS A 130 8.45 -13.99 -0.43
N GLN A 131 8.96 -15.23 -0.49
CA GLN A 131 9.97 -15.64 -1.47
C GLN A 131 9.43 -15.50 -2.91
N ASN A 132 8.22 -15.99 -3.17
CA ASN A 132 7.56 -15.83 -4.47
C ASN A 132 7.29 -14.35 -4.79
N PHE A 133 6.80 -13.58 -3.82
CA PHE A 133 6.56 -12.14 -3.99
C PHE A 133 7.86 -11.40 -4.30
N ASN A 134 8.95 -11.76 -3.63
CA ASN A 134 10.26 -11.16 -3.84
C ASN A 134 10.78 -11.50 -5.23
N SER A 135 10.76 -12.78 -5.65
CA SER A 135 11.28 -13.24 -6.94
C SER A 135 10.41 -12.87 -8.16
N THR A 136 9.16 -12.44 -7.96
CA THR A 136 8.26 -12.07 -9.06
C THR A 136 7.87 -10.59 -8.99
N THR A 137 7.11 -10.22 -7.96
CA THR A 137 6.43 -8.93 -7.88
C THR A 137 7.36 -7.80 -7.46
N ARG A 138 8.25 -8.01 -6.47
CA ARG A 138 9.26 -6.98 -6.13
C ARG A 138 10.29 -6.83 -7.24
N LEU A 139 10.79 -7.93 -7.80
CA LEU A 139 11.80 -7.87 -8.86
C LEU A 139 11.30 -7.11 -10.10
N ASN A 140 10.07 -7.35 -10.54
CA ASN A 140 9.51 -6.65 -11.69
C ASN A 140 7.99 -6.40 -11.54
N PRO A 141 7.58 -5.33 -10.85
CA PRO A 141 6.17 -5.08 -10.57
C PRO A 141 5.34 -4.81 -11.83
N LYS A 142 5.96 -4.23 -12.88
CA LYS A 142 5.29 -3.99 -14.18
C LYS A 142 5.01 -5.31 -14.89
N LEU A 143 5.99 -6.21 -14.95
CA LEU A 143 5.81 -7.52 -15.57
C LEU A 143 4.80 -8.36 -14.78
N SER A 144 4.90 -8.37 -13.45
CA SER A 144 3.94 -9.05 -12.55
C SER A 144 2.50 -8.56 -12.81
N LEU A 145 2.29 -7.24 -12.86
CA LEU A 145 0.98 -6.66 -13.18
C LEU A 145 0.48 -7.08 -14.57
N SER A 146 1.32 -6.97 -15.60
CA SER A 146 0.95 -7.37 -16.97
C SER A 146 0.62 -8.87 -17.07
N GLY A 147 1.34 -9.71 -16.30
CA GLY A 147 1.08 -11.13 -16.15
C GLY A 147 -0.28 -11.38 -15.52
N ALA A 148 -0.57 -10.72 -14.40
CA ALA A 148 -1.85 -10.82 -13.72
C ALA A 148 -3.02 -10.38 -14.62
N MET A 149 -2.88 -9.27 -15.35
CA MET A 149 -3.90 -8.82 -16.32
C MET A 149 -4.14 -9.85 -17.42
N ARG A 150 -3.07 -10.45 -17.96
CA ARG A 150 -3.15 -11.53 -18.95
C ARG A 150 -3.85 -12.76 -18.39
N ASP A 151 -3.55 -13.16 -17.15
CA ASP A 151 -4.17 -14.33 -16.53
C ASP A 151 -5.65 -14.09 -16.22
N ILE A 152 -6.04 -12.88 -15.84
CA ILE A 152 -7.44 -12.46 -15.73
C ILE A 152 -8.14 -12.63 -17.09
N ALA A 153 -7.57 -12.07 -18.16
CA ALA A 153 -8.16 -12.17 -19.50
C ALA A 153 -8.30 -13.63 -19.99
N LYS A 154 -7.29 -14.47 -19.72
CA LYS A 154 -7.32 -15.91 -20.01
C LYS A 154 -8.45 -16.61 -19.26
N ARG A 155 -8.51 -16.45 -17.92
CA ARG A 155 -9.58 -17.04 -17.09
C ARG A 155 -10.98 -16.60 -17.55
N SER A 156 -11.15 -15.32 -17.91
CA SER A 156 -12.41 -14.80 -18.45
C SER A 156 -12.77 -15.37 -19.84
N HIS A 157 -11.79 -15.70 -20.67
CA HIS A 157 -12.02 -16.35 -21.96
C HIS A 157 -12.40 -17.83 -21.77
N ASP A 158 -11.70 -18.56 -20.90
CA ASP A 158 -11.94 -19.98 -20.66
C ASP A 158 -13.29 -20.22 -19.97
N SER A 159 -13.68 -19.36 -19.03
CA SER A 159 -15.03 -19.38 -18.41
C SER A 159 -16.14 -19.21 -19.45
N ARG A 160 -15.97 -18.32 -20.45
CA ARG A 160 -16.91 -18.14 -21.57
C ARG A 160 -16.97 -19.35 -22.50
N ARG A 161 -15.85 -20.04 -22.70
CA ARG A 161 -15.80 -21.28 -23.49
C ARG A 161 -16.48 -22.44 -22.75
N SER A 162 -16.22 -22.59 -21.46
CA SER A 162 -16.82 -23.66 -20.63
C SER A 162 -18.34 -23.50 -20.48
N THR A 163 -18.83 -22.26 -20.48
CA THR A 163 -20.28 -22.00 -20.53
C THR A 163 -20.85 -22.25 -21.92
N ASN A 164 -20.17 -21.79 -23.00
CA ASN A 164 -20.58 -22.06 -24.38
C ASN A 164 -20.52 -23.55 -24.79
N SER A 165 -19.72 -24.38 -24.13
CA SER A 165 -19.71 -25.84 -24.37
C SER A 165 -20.88 -26.57 -23.73
N LEU A 166 -21.51 -25.99 -22.70
CA LEU A 166 -22.75 -26.50 -22.10
C LEU A 166 -24.00 -25.92 -22.77
N VAL A 167 -23.88 -24.72 -23.37
CA VAL A 167 -24.95 -24.08 -24.17
C VAL A 167 -24.54 -23.92 -25.63
N ALA A 168 -24.12 -25.01 -26.28
CA ALA A 168 -24.05 -25.08 -27.74
C ALA A 168 -25.46 -25.02 -28.40
N SER A 169 -26.28 -24.06 -27.98
CA SER A 169 -27.43 -23.53 -28.68
C SER A 169 -27.00 -22.22 -29.32
N LYS A 170 -26.53 -22.32 -30.58
CA LYS A 170 -26.50 -21.27 -31.62
C LYS A 170 -26.40 -19.81 -31.12
N ILE A 171 -25.18 -19.31 -30.94
CA ILE A 171 -24.95 -17.85 -31.00
C ILE A 171 -24.98 -17.46 -32.49
N GLY A 172 -26.16 -17.05 -32.96
CA GLY A 172 -26.29 -16.35 -34.24
C GLY A 172 -25.47 -15.07 -34.21
N ARG A 173 -24.67 -14.84 -35.25
CA ARG A 173 -23.95 -13.58 -35.46
C ARG A 173 -24.92 -12.41 -35.29
N SER A 174 -24.75 -11.59 -34.27
CA SER A 174 -25.48 -10.32 -34.14
C SER A 174 -25.09 -9.45 -35.34
N THR A 175 -26.02 -9.30 -36.28
CA THR A 175 -25.91 -8.34 -37.37
C THR A 175 -25.82 -6.95 -36.74
N SER A 176 -24.87 -6.15 -37.23
CA SER A 176 -24.55 -4.83 -36.72
C SER A 176 -25.78 -3.93 -36.57
N CYS A 177 -25.92 -3.30 -35.41
CA CYS A 177 -26.86 -2.19 -35.21
C CYS A 177 -26.39 -0.96 -36.00
N VAL A 178 -26.58 -0.98 -37.32
CA VAL A 178 -26.49 0.22 -38.17
C VAL A 178 -27.92 0.54 -38.59
N PRO A 179 -28.52 1.63 -38.07
CA PRO A 179 -29.81 2.09 -38.55
C PRO A 179 -29.67 2.47 -40.03
N LYS A 180 -30.34 1.75 -40.93
CA LYS A 180 -30.49 2.17 -42.33
C LYS A 180 -31.50 3.32 -42.35
N ILE A 181 -30.99 4.54 -42.49
CA ILE A 181 -31.82 5.72 -42.73
C ILE A 181 -32.19 5.67 -44.22
N ASP A 182 -33.47 5.40 -44.52
CA ASP A 182 -33.97 5.44 -45.89
C ASP A 182 -34.40 6.87 -46.22
N LEU A 183 -33.66 7.53 -47.12
CA LEU A 183 -33.91 8.90 -47.57
C LEU A 183 -34.82 8.99 -48.78
N ASN A 184 -35.67 8.00 -49.04
CA ASN A 184 -36.53 8.03 -50.22
C ASN A 184 -38.04 8.13 -49.91
N LYS A 185 -38.45 9.24 -49.29
CA LYS A 185 -39.82 9.78 -49.41
C LYS A 185 -39.80 11.30 -49.38
N HIS A 186 -39.32 11.91 -50.46
CA HIS A 186 -39.79 13.24 -50.86
C HIS A 186 -39.66 13.38 -52.38
N SER A 187 -40.62 12.79 -53.10
CA SER A 187 -40.92 13.17 -54.47
C SER A 187 -42.44 13.25 -54.60
N LEU A 188 -42.93 14.49 -54.47
CA LEU A 188 -43.99 15.13 -55.27
C LEU A 188 -45.04 14.18 -55.86
N VAL A 189 -46.29 14.26 -55.38
CA VAL A 189 -47.45 14.90 -56.03
C VAL A 189 -48.47 15.23 -54.95
#